data_AF-A0A6G6SIQ5-F1
#
_entry.id   AF-A0A6G6SIQ5-F1
#
_cell.length_a   1.000
_cell.length_b   1.000
_cell.length_c   1.000
_cell.angle_alpha   90.00
_cell.angle_beta   90.00
_cell.angle_gamma   90.00
#
_symmetry.space_group_name_H-M   'P 1'
#
loop_
_entity.id
_entity.type
_entity.pdbx_description
1 polymer ?
#
loop_
_entity_poly.entity_id
_entity_poly.type
_entity_poly.pdbx_seq_one_letter_code
_entity_poly.pdbx_strand_id
1 'polypeptide(L)'
;MQKALLISCAVLGSVIGSITLSLLIATFYPSTDPLNRLYAAVFLPVVCLCGLLCFSLFSLNGKQVFWRAWSWWPLPLILMEFIV
;
A
#
# COMPACT_ATOMS: atom_id res chain seq x y z
N MET A 1 -22.52 0.04 -13.52
CA MET A 1 -21.35 -0.87 -13.57
C MET A 1 -20.01 -0.15 -13.37
N GLN A 2 -19.78 1.03 -13.97
CA GLN A 2 -18.48 1.74 -13.91
C GLN A 2 -17.98 2.11 -12.50
N LYS A 3 -18.87 2.47 -11.56
CA LYS A 3 -18.48 2.80 -10.17
C LYS A 3 -17.93 1.61 -9.39
N ALA A 4 -18.56 0.44 -9.52
CA ALA A 4 -18.10 -0.77 -8.85
C ALA A 4 -16.70 -1.16 -9.32
N LEU A 5 -16.41 -1.03 -10.61
CA LEU A 5 -15.09 -1.30 -11.17
C LEU A 5 -14.02 -0.34 -10.62
N LEU A 6 -14.35 0.94 -10.46
CA LEU A 6 -13.44 1.92 -9.85
C LEU A 6 -13.18 1.63 -8.37
N ILE A 7 -14.20 1.24 -7.62
CA ILE A 7 -14.04 0.84 -6.21
C ILE A 7 -13.15 -0.40 -6.12
N SER A 8 -13.42 -1.44 -6.91
CA SER A 8 -12.59 -2.65 -6.95
C SER A 8 -11.15 -2.32 -7.34
N CYS A 9 -10.94 -1.43 -8.31
CA CYS A 9 -9.62 -0.98 -8.73
C CYS A 9 -8.87 -0.26 -7.59
N ALA A 10 -9.56 0.63 -6.87
CA ALA A 10 -8.99 1.33 -5.72
C ALA A 10 -8.62 0.36 -4.59
N VAL A 11 -9.52 -0.58 -4.27
CA VAL A 11 -9.31 -1.59 -3.22
C VAL A 11 -8.13 -2.49 -3.58
N LEU A 12 -8.08 -3.04 -4.79
CA LEU A 12 -7.01 -3.95 -5.19
C LEU A 12 -5.64 -3.26 -5.18
N GLY A 13 -5.52 -2.06 -5.76
CA GLY A 13 -4.27 -1.30 -5.73
C GLY A 13 -3.83 -0.97 -4.31
N SER A 14 -4.76 -0.49 -3.47
CA SER A 14 -4.57 -0.22 -2.04
C SER A 14 -4.05 -1.46 -1.29
N VAL A 15 -4.70 -2.61 -1.46
CA VAL A 15 -4.31 -3.86 -0.77
C VAL A 15 -2.94 -4.33 -1.21
N ILE A 16 -2.68 -4.37 -2.53
CA ILE A 16 -1.39 -4.84 -3.06
C ILE A 16 -0.24 -3.98 -2.52
N GLY A 17 -0.36 -2.65 -2.56
CA GLY A 17 0.73 -1.82 -2.07
C GLY A 17 0.89 -1.84 -0.55
N SER A 18 -0.17 -2.10 0.21
CA SER A 18 -0.04 -2.32 1.66
C SER A 18 0.65 -3.63 1.97
N ILE A 19 0.42 -4.68 1.18
CA ILE A 19 1.16 -5.94 1.30
C ILE A 19 2.64 -5.72 0.97
N THR A 20 2.98 -5.01 -0.11
CA THR A 20 4.39 -4.76 -0.46
C THR A 20 5.09 -3.88 0.59
N LEU A 21 4.41 -2.89 1.15
CA LEU A 21 4.93 -2.09 2.25
C LEU A 21 5.10 -2.92 3.54
N SER A 22 4.16 -3.82 3.84
CA SER A 22 4.26 -4.75 4.97
C SER A 22 5.50 -5.62 4.86
N LEU A 23 5.76 -6.19 3.67
CA LEU A 23 6.95 -6.97 3.41
C LEU A 23 8.23 -6.14 3.60
N LEU A 24 8.29 -4.92 3.04
CA LEU A 24 9.44 -4.02 3.22
C LEU A 24 9.75 -3.78 4.71
N ILE A 25 8.72 -3.46 5.51
CA ILE A 25 8.87 -3.21 6.94
C ILE A 25 9.25 -4.49 7.69
N ALA A 26 8.62 -5.62 7.37
CA ALA A 26 8.95 -6.91 7.99
C ALA A 26 10.41 -7.32 7.75
N THR A 27 11.01 -6.92 6.62
CA THR A 27 12.40 -7.22 6.31
C THR A 27 13.36 -6.21 6.95
N PHE A 28 13.08 -4.90 6.85
CA PHE A 28 14.07 -3.86 7.10
C PHE A 28 13.80 -2.94 8.29
N TYR A 29 12.69 -3.11 9.01
CA TYR A 29 12.40 -2.25 10.15
C TYR A 29 13.47 -2.40 11.26
N PRO A 30 14.10 -1.29 11.69
CA PRO A 30 15.25 -1.31 12.59
C PRO A 30 14.81 -1.55 14.04
N SER A 31 14.39 -2.77 14.34
CA SER A 31 14.06 -3.23 15.69
C SER A 31 14.74 -4.58 15.94
N THR A 32 15.41 -4.69 17.09
CA THR A 32 15.96 -5.95 17.61
C THR A 32 14.86 -6.87 18.17
N ASP A 33 13.74 -6.29 18.58
CA ASP A 33 12.57 -7.03 19.04
C ASP A 33 11.70 -7.43 17.82
N PRO A 34 11.49 -8.74 17.58
CA PRO A 34 10.67 -9.23 16.47
C PRO A 34 9.19 -8.84 16.61
N LEU A 35 8.69 -8.64 17.84
CA LEU A 35 7.30 -8.27 18.07
C LEU A 35 7.02 -6.83 17.63
N ASN A 36 7.92 -5.90 17.97
CA ASN A 36 7.84 -4.52 17.49
C ASN A 36 7.93 -4.43 15.97
N ARG A 37 8.77 -5.28 15.36
CA ARG A 37 8.87 -5.40 13.91
C ARG A 37 7.54 -5.87 13.29
N LEU A 38 6.91 -6.88 13.88
CA LEU A 38 5.60 -7.37 13.45
C LEU A 38 4.52 -6.28 13.60
N TYR A 39 4.49 -5.57 14.72
CA TYR A 39 3.54 -4.48 14.93
C TYR A 39 3.72 -3.38 13.88
N ALA A 40 4.94 -2.96 13.61
CA ALA A 40 5.23 -1.99 12.55
C ALA A 40 4.75 -2.51 11.18
N ALA A 41 5.05 -3.77 10.86
CA ALA A 41 4.69 -4.40 9.59
C ALA A 41 3.18 -4.63 9.40
N VAL A 42 2.38 -4.51 10.46
CA VAL A 42 0.91 -4.62 10.37
C VAL A 42 0.25 -3.24 10.46
N PHE A 43 0.56 -2.45 11.48
CA PHE A 43 -0.15 -1.20 11.73
C PHE A 43 0.17 -0.10 10.71
N LEU A 44 1.45 0.09 10.34
CA LEU A 44 1.82 1.12 9.35
C LEU A 44 1.18 0.84 7.98
N PRO A 45 1.24 -0.38 7.43
CA PRO A 45 0.58 -0.68 6.16
C PRO A 45 -0.95 -0.57 6.19
N VAL A 46 -1.60 -0.87 7.31
CA VAL A 46 -3.04 -0.68 7.47
C VAL A 46 -3.41 0.80 7.48
N VAL A 47 -2.63 1.64 8.15
CA VAL A 47 -2.84 3.10 8.12
C VAL A 47 -2.64 3.63 6.69
N CYS A 48 -1.58 3.20 6.00
CA CYS A 48 -1.36 3.53 4.59
C CYS A 48 -2.50 3.03 3.70
N LEU A 49 -3.03 1.81 3.94
CA LEU A 49 -4.15 1.23 3.21
C LEU A 49 -5.35 2.17 3.27
N CYS A 50 -5.76 2.56 4.48
CA CYS A 50 -6.90 3.44 4.70
C CYS A 50 -6.68 4.80 4.03
N GLY A 51 -5.49 5.39 4.22
CA GLY A 51 -5.13 6.68 3.63
C GLY A 51 -5.20 6.65 2.11
N LEU A 52 -4.60 5.65 1.47
CA LEU A 52 -4.54 5.52 0.01
C LEU A 52 -5.89 5.14 -0.60
N LEU A 53 -6.68 4.32 0.09
CA LEU A 53 -8.04 4.00 -0.33
C LEU A 53 -8.92 5.27 -0.32
N CYS A 54 -8.89 6.03 0.78
CA CYS A 54 -9.60 7.31 0.86
C CYS A 54 -9.10 8.28 -0.21
N PHE A 55 -7.79 8.45 -0.36
CA PHE A 55 -7.18 9.33 -1.35
C PHE A 55 -7.56 8.98 -2.79
N SER A 56 -7.65 7.68 -3.10
CA SER A 56 -8.06 7.18 -4.40
C SER A 56 -9.55 7.43 -4.66
N LEU A 57 -10.41 7.15 -3.67
CA LEU A 57 -11.87 7.27 -3.81
C LEU A 57 -12.37 8.71 -3.82
N PHE A 58 -11.66 9.66 -3.22
CA PHE A 58 -11.98 11.10 -3.31
C PHE A 58 -11.65 11.73 -4.67
N SER A 59 -11.14 10.95 -5.62
CA SER A 59 -10.87 11.42 -6.98
C SER A 59 -12.16 11.64 -7.78
N LEU A 60 -12.20 12.72 -8.55
CA LEU A 60 -13.30 13.04 -9.48
C LEU A 60 -13.24 12.19 -10.77
N ASN A 61 -12.06 11.67 -11.12
CA ASN A 61 -11.81 10.97 -12.39
C ASN A 61 -11.37 9.52 -12.20
N GLY A 62 -11.89 8.60 -13.01
CA GLY A 62 -11.53 7.18 -12.96
C GLY A 62 -10.04 6.90 -13.25
N LYS A 63 -9.43 7.65 -14.18
CA LYS A 63 -7.99 7.57 -14.45
C LYS A 63 -7.14 7.97 -13.22
N GLN A 64 -7.59 8.99 -12.48
CA GLN A 64 -6.92 9.42 -11.26
C GLN A 64 -7.07 8.38 -10.15
N VAL A 65 -8.22 7.69 -10.03
CA VAL A 65 -8.38 6.55 -9.11
C VAL A 65 -7.33 5.48 -9.41
N PHE A 66 -7.17 5.10 -10.67
CA PHE A 66 -6.17 4.11 -11.09
C PHE A 66 -4.75 4.56 -10.73
N TRP A 67 -4.34 5.75 -11.13
CA TRP A 67 -3.00 6.24 -10.84
C TRP A 67 -2.71 6.35 -9.34
N ARG A 68 -3.65 6.86 -8.55
CA ARG A 68 -3.48 6.98 -7.10
C ARG A 68 -3.41 5.63 -6.39
N ALA A 69 -4.17 4.63 -6.86
CA ALA A 69 -4.18 3.30 -6.28
C ALA A 69 -3.03 2.42 -6.75
N TRP A 70 -2.43 2.67 -7.91
CA TRP A 70 -1.44 1.75 -8.52
C TRP A 70 -0.03 2.32 -8.69
N SER A 71 0.21 3.62 -8.51
CA SER A 71 1.54 4.21 -8.75
C SER A 71 2.59 3.93 -7.67
N TRP A 72 2.16 3.58 -6.47
CA TRP A 72 3.00 3.63 -5.27
C TRP A 72 3.52 2.26 -4.83
N TRP A 73 2.82 1.16 -5.10
CA TRP A 73 3.27 -0.20 -4.74
C TRP A 73 4.60 -0.66 -5.37
N PRO A 74 5.06 -0.16 -6.55
CA PRO A 74 6.38 -0.51 -7.07
C PRO A 74 7.51 0.06 -6.22
N LEU A 75 7.29 1.18 -5.52
CA LEU A 75 8.34 1.84 -4.74
C LEU A 75 8.85 0.98 -3.58
N PRO A 76 7.98 0.36 -2.74
CA PRO A 76 8.42 -0.63 -1.76
C PRO A 76 9.21 -1.79 -2.36
N LEU A 77 8.79 -2.32 -3.52
CA LEU A 77 9.49 -3.44 -4.16
C LEU A 77 10.87 -3.05 -4.66
N ILE A 78 10.98 -1.90 -5.33
CA ILE A 78 12.26 -1.36 -5.78
C ILE A 78 13.21 -1.16 -4.59
N LEU A 79 12.69 -0.63 -3.48
CA LEU A 79 13.48 -0.52 -2.25
C LEU A 79 13.90 -1.88 -1.71
N MET A 80 13.08 -2.92 -1.80
CA MET A 80 13.49 -4.27 -1.42
C MET A 80 14.64 -4.78 -2.30
N GLU A 81 14.58 -4.59 -3.63
CA GLU A 81 15.63 -5.02 -4.56
C GLU A 81 16.95 -4.28 -4.35
N PHE A 82 16.94 -2.99 -4.00
CA PHE A 82 18.17 -2.23 -3.77
C PHE A 82 18.87 -2.56 -2.44
N ILE A 83 18.17 -3.20 -1.50
CA ILE A 83 18.71 -3.49 -0.17
C ILE A 83 19.21 -4.96 -0.06
N VAL A 84 18.87 -5.82 -1.02
CA VAL A 84 19.38 -7.21 -1.14
C VAL A 84 20.68 -7.24 -1.92
#